data_AF-A0A840KA57-F1
#
_entry.id   AF-A0A840KA57-F1
#
_cell.length_a   1.000
_cell.length_b   1.000
_cell.length_c   1.000
_cell.angle_alpha   90.00
_cell.angle_beta   90.00
_cell.angle_gamma   90.00
#
_symmetry.space_group_name_H-M   'P 1'
#
loop_
_entity.id
_entity.type
_entity.pdbx_description
1 polymer ?
#
loop_
_entity_poly.entity_id
_entity_poly.type
_entity_poly.pdbx_seq_one_letter_code
_entity_poly.pdbx_strand_id
1 'polypeptide(L)'
;MIYTIEKANLISEQLRKFKDAFNYQLAGHYGNINFWMNEVKESIIAIDNYNKRFKALSDCQKEWISNHNEPVHEYCHICGGKCEFSNGIPSPPRKIESSLLKETRKNLTDSAYYFLIRIYNSGMIDYTSLENLCNEIDLSIEPKDLKIKNKP
;
A
#
# COMPACT_ATOMS: atom_id res chain seq x y z
N MET A 1 1.29 -11.12 5.79
CA MET A 1 1.74 -9.74 6.06
C MET A 1 0.56 -8.78 6.02
N ILE A 2 -0.19 -8.73 7.11
CA ILE A 2 -1.38 -7.88 7.23
C ILE A 2 -1.02 -6.39 7.05
N TYR A 3 0.14 -5.99 7.57
CA TYR A 3 0.70 -4.64 7.48
C TYR A 3 0.77 -4.07 6.05
N THR A 4 1.08 -4.88 5.03
CA THR A 4 1.17 -4.38 3.64
C THR A 4 -0.18 -3.90 3.12
N ILE A 5 -1.26 -4.62 3.44
CA ILE A 5 -2.62 -4.22 3.08
C ILE A 5 -3.06 -3.02 3.91
N GLU A 6 -2.83 -3.06 5.21
CA GLU A 6 -3.22 -1.98 6.13
C GLU A 6 -2.56 -0.66 5.73
N LYS A 7 -1.24 -0.67 5.45
CA LYS A 7 -0.52 0.51 4.96
C LYS A 7 -1.14 1.06 3.68
N ALA A 8 -1.37 0.19 2.68
CA ALA A 8 -1.94 0.62 1.40
C ALA A 8 -3.36 1.18 1.55
N ASN A 9 -4.18 0.58 2.42
CA ASN A 9 -5.53 1.06 2.70
C ASN A 9 -5.51 2.43 3.40
N LEU A 10 -4.61 2.63 4.37
CA LEU A 10 -4.44 3.91 5.05
C LEU A 10 -4.04 5.01 4.08
N ILE A 11 -3.07 4.75 3.19
CA ILE A 11 -2.67 5.70 2.13
C ILE A 11 -3.85 6.00 1.21
N SER A 12 -4.56 4.97 0.73
CA SER A 12 -5.73 5.12 -0.14
C SER A 12 -6.81 6.00 0.51
N GLU A 13 -7.04 5.85 1.81
CA GLU A 13 -7.98 6.69 2.55
C GLU A 13 -7.55 8.15 2.62
N GLN A 14 -6.26 8.42 2.89
CA GLN A 14 -5.75 9.79 2.93
C GLN A 14 -5.84 10.48 1.57
N LEU A 15 -5.43 9.79 0.49
CA LEU A 15 -5.49 10.34 -0.86
C LEU A 15 -6.93 10.64 -1.32
N ARG A 16 -7.90 9.79 -0.92
CA ARG A 16 -9.33 10.08 -1.13
C ARG A 16 -9.78 11.34 -0.39
N LYS A 17 -9.35 11.55 0.86
CA LYS A 17 -9.67 12.80 1.59
C LYS A 17 -9.08 14.02 0.89
N PHE A 18 -7.87 13.93 0.32
CA PHE A 18 -7.23 15.05 -0.37
C PHE A 18 -7.93 15.42 -1.69
N LYS A 19 -8.49 14.43 -2.40
CA LYS A 19 -9.31 14.67 -3.59
C LYS A 19 -10.45 15.67 -3.30
N ASP A 20 -11.08 15.55 -2.13
CA ASP A 20 -12.25 16.33 -1.73
C ASP A 20 -11.89 17.53 -0.84
N ALA A 21 -10.61 17.74 -0.53
CA ALA A 21 -10.14 18.82 0.34
C ALA A 21 -10.27 20.21 -0.29
N PHE A 22 -10.34 21.23 0.57
CA PHE A 22 -10.31 22.64 0.13
C PHE A 22 -8.97 22.97 -0.54
N ASN A 23 -8.98 23.92 -1.48
CA ASN A 23 -7.77 24.28 -2.25
C ASN A 23 -6.57 24.68 -1.38
N TYR A 24 -6.78 25.36 -0.23
CA TYR A 24 -5.69 25.75 0.66
C TYR A 24 -5.07 24.54 1.39
N GLN A 25 -5.87 23.52 1.72
CA GLN A 25 -5.38 22.27 2.30
C GLN A 25 -4.64 21.45 1.24
N LEU A 26 -5.22 21.38 0.04
CA LEU A 26 -4.62 20.71 -1.11
C LEU A 26 -3.23 21.30 -1.45
N ALA A 27 -3.05 22.62 -1.33
CA ALA A 27 -1.75 23.27 -1.52
C ALA A 27 -0.68 22.77 -0.53
N GLY A 28 -1.07 22.53 0.74
CA GLY A 28 -0.17 21.94 1.74
C GLY A 28 0.22 20.49 1.40
N HIS A 29 -0.72 19.70 0.86
CA HIS A 29 -0.43 18.34 0.41
C HIS A 29 0.37 18.29 -0.89
N TYR A 30 0.17 19.26 -1.79
CA TYR A 30 0.97 19.43 -3.00
C TYR A 30 2.45 19.66 -2.66
N GLY A 31 2.77 20.46 -1.64
CA GLY A 31 4.15 20.63 -1.16
C GLY A 31 4.82 19.31 -0.74
N ASN A 32 4.04 18.27 -0.45
CA ASN A 32 4.48 16.92 -0.08
C ASN A 32 4.16 15.87 -1.15
N ILE A 33 3.93 16.25 -2.42
CA ILE A 33 3.50 15.33 -3.47
C ILE A 33 4.47 14.16 -3.67
N ASN A 34 5.79 14.42 -3.65
CA ASN A 34 6.82 13.39 -3.81
C ASN A 34 6.78 12.35 -2.68
N PHE A 35 6.49 12.79 -1.45
CA PHE A 35 6.31 11.86 -0.32
C PHE A 35 5.14 10.92 -0.58
N TRP A 36 3.98 11.47 -0.99
CA TRP A 36 2.79 10.66 -1.27
C TRP A 36 3.00 9.69 -2.43
N MET A 37 3.68 10.10 -3.50
CA MET A 37 3.94 9.24 -4.65
C MET A 37 4.93 8.12 -4.32
N ASN A 38 5.96 8.41 -3.51
CA ASN A 38 6.85 7.37 -2.99
C ASN A 38 6.09 6.37 -2.11
N GLU A 39 5.21 6.83 -1.22
CA GLU A 39 4.39 5.94 -0.39
C GLU A 39 3.48 5.03 -1.23
N VAL A 40 2.86 5.57 -2.29
CA VAL A 40 2.06 4.78 -3.24
C VAL A 40 2.93 3.75 -3.97
N LYS A 41 4.06 4.19 -4.52
CA LYS A 41 4.99 3.34 -5.29
C LYS A 41 5.52 2.18 -4.45
N GLU A 42 6.01 2.45 -3.25
CA GLU A 42 6.50 1.42 -2.33
C GLU A 42 5.39 0.45 -1.93
N SER A 43 4.17 0.94 -1.71
CA SER A 43 3.02 0.07 -1.43
C SER A 43 2.65 -0.82 -2.62
N ILE A 44 2.69 -0.32 -3.86
CA ILE A 44 2.47 -1.12 -5.07
C ILE A 44 3.53 -2.23 -5.18
N ILE A 45 4.82 -1.88 -5.04
CA ILE A 45 5.93 -2.84 -5.07
C ILE A 45 5.75 -3.92 -4.00
N ALA A 46 5.32 -3.52 -2.79
CA ALA A 46 5.12 -4.42 -1.67
C ALA A 46 3.95 -5.41 -1.91
N ILE A 47 2.88 -4.97 -2.59
CA ILE A 47 1.73 -5.79 -2.98
C ILE A 47 2.11 -6.72 -4.13
N ASP A 48 2.75 -6.21 -5.18
CA ASP A 48 3.10 -6.99 -6.37
C ASP A 48 4.13 -8.08 -6.04
N ASN A 49 5.04 -7.80 -5.09
CA ASN A 49 6.00 -8.78 -4.57
C ASN A 49 5.49 -9.61 -3.39
N TYR A 50 4.19 -9.56 -3.07
CA TYR A 50 3.62 -10.20 -1.87
C TYR A 50 4.01 -11.68 -1.74
N ASN A 51 3.81 -12.48 -2.79
CA ASN A 51 4.08 -13.92 -2.74
C ASN A 51 5.56 -14.23 -2.54
N LYS A 52 6.44 -13.47 -3.20
CA LYS A 52 7.90 -13.59 -3.05
C LYS A 52 8.33 -13.29 -1.61
N ARG A 53 7.82 -12.19 -1.04
CA ARG A 53 8.10 -11.77 0.34
C ARG A 53 7.53 -12.75 1.36
N PHE A 54 6.32 -13.25 1.13
CA PHE A 54 5.70 -14.28 1.98
C PHE A 54 6.53 -15.55 2.02
N LYS A 55 7.00 -16.02 0.86
CA LYS A 55 7.87 -17.18 0.76
C LYS A 55 9.20 -16.93 1.49
N ALA A 56 9.85 -15.80 1.24
CA ALA A 56 11.10 -15.45 1.92
C ALA A 56 10.94 -15.44 3.46
N LEU A 57 9.87 -14.85 3.99
CA LEU A 57 9.57 -14.88 5.42
C LEU A 57 9.38 -16.31 5.94
N SER A 58 8.61 -17.13 5.23
CA SER A 58 8.37 -18.52 5.63
C SER A 58 9.66 -19.35 5.58
N ASP A 59 10.51 -19.14 4.59
CA ASP A 59 11.75 -19.90 4.42
C ASP A 59 12.77 -19.50 5.50
N CYS A 60 12.96 -18.20 5.75
CA CYS A 60 13.83 -17.71 6.83
C CYS A 60 13.37 -18.21 8.21
N GLN A 61 12.05 -18.25 8.46
CA GLN A 61 11.51 -18.76 9.72
C GLN A 61 11.84 -20.24 9.89
N LYS A 62 11.66 -21.06 8.84
CA LYS A 62 12.00 -22.49 8.86
C LYS A 62 13.49 -22.71 9.09
N GLU A 63 14.34 -21.95 8.40
CA GLU A 63 15.79 -22.02 8.54
C GLU A 63 16.22 -21.70 9.98
N TRP A 64 15.67 -20.64 10.57
CA TRP A 64 15.96 -20.27 11.96
C TRP A 64 15.63 -21.39 12.94
N ILE A 65 14.44 -21.98 12.84
CA ILE A 65 13.98 -23.08 13.72
C ILE A 65 14.91 -24.29 13.58
N SER A 66 15.26 -24.66 12.34
CA SER A 66 16.14 -25.79 12.06
C SER A 66 17.54 -25.61 12.66
N ASN A 67 18.04 -24.38 12.74
CA ASN A 67 19.40 -24.09 13.19
C ASN A 67 19.51 -23.90 14.71
N HIS A 68 18.42 -23.54 15.40
CA HIS A 68 18.48 -23.12 16.81
C HIS A 68 17.83 -24.11 17.80
N ASN A 69 17.14 -25.16 17.33
CA ASN A 69 16.48 -26.17 18.19
C ASN A 69 15.63 -25.56 19.32
N GLU A 70 15.10 -24.36 19.11
CA GLU A 70 14.31 -23.65 20.11
C GLU A 70 12.83 -24.06 19.96
N PRO A 71 12.21 -24.67 20.99
CA PRO A 71 10.81 -25.06 20.92
C PRO A 71 9.92 -23.82 20.87
N VAL A 72 9.12 -23.67 19.81
CA VAL A 72 8.17 -22.56 19.71
C VAL A 72 6.85 -22.96 20.36
N HIS A 73 6.57 -22.35 21.51
CA HIS A 73 5.32 -22.56 22.23
C HIS A 73 4.24 -21.58 21.77
N GLU A 74 3.07 -22.10 21.40
CA GLU A 74 1.90 -21.26 21.18
C GLU A 74 1.35 -20.71 22.50
N TYR A 75 0.71 -19.53 22.44
CA TYR A 75 0.02 -18.96 23.59
C TYR A 75 -1.32 -19.68 23.81
N CYS A 76 -1.51 -20.24 25.00
CA CYS A 76 -2.74 -20.93 25.38
C CYS A 76 -3.68 -19.99 26.13
N HIS A 77 -4.83 -19.64 25.53
CA HIS A 77 -5.85 -18.81 26.19
C HIS A 77 -6.49 -19.46 27.43
N ILE A 78 -6.45 -20.80 27.51
CA ILE A 78 -6.93 -21.57 28.68
C ILE A 78 -5.93 -21.52 29.83
N CYS A 79 -4.64 -21.62 29.50
CA CYS A 79 -3.53 -21.76 30.43
C CYS A 79 -2.93 -20.40 30.85
N GLY A 80 -3.19 -19.35 30.09
CA GLY A 80 -2.64 -17.99 30.32
C GLY A 80 -1.15 -17.86 30.02
N GLY A 81 -0.56 -18.77 29.24
CA GLY A 81 0.89 -18.84 29.04
C GLY A 81 1.32 -19.78 27.91
N LYS A 82 2.56 -20.27 27.99
CA LYS A 82 3.12 -21.23 27.02
C LYS A 82 2.31 -22.53 27.07
N CYS A 83 1.82 -22.98 25.91
CA CYS A 83 1.10 -24.24 25.81
C CYS A 83 2.05 -25.44 25.91
N GLU A 84 1.92 -26.25 26.95
CA GLU A 84 2.70 -27.49 27.12
C GLU A 84 2.34 -28.56 26.06
N PHE A 85 1.15 -28.45 25.45
CA PHE A 85 0.70 -29.34 24.37
C PHE A 85 1.08 -28.84 22.97
N SER A 86 1.83 -27.74 22.84
CA SER A 86 2.30 -27.30 21.53
C SER A 86 3.29 -28.31 20.98
N ASN A 87 3.23 -28.60 19.69
CA ASN A 87 4.19 -29.46 18.99
C ASN A 87 5.57 -28.80 18.79
N GLY A 88 5.81 -27.62 19.36
CA GLY A 88 7.05 -26.86 19.21
C GLY A 88 7.25 -26.24 17.82
N ILE A 89 6.26 -26.38 16.93
CA ILE A 89 6.31 -25.89 15.55
C ILE A 89 5.49 -24.60 15.47
N PRO A 90 6.08 -23.47 15.07
CA PRO A 90 5.30 -22.25 14.91
C PRO A 90 4.27 -22.40 13.82
N SER A 91 3.09 -21.83 14.08
CA SER A 91 2.07 -21.62 13.07
C SER A 91 2.66 -20.88 11.84
N PRO A 92 2.39 -21.36 10.61
CA PRO A 92 2.92 -20.73 9.41
C PRO A 92 2.35 -19.32 9.25
N PRO A 93 3.05 -18.41 8.55
CA PRO A 93 2.53 -17.09 8.27
C PRO A 93 1.15 -17.17 7.58
N ARG A 94 0.18 -16.36 8.04
CA ARG A 94 -1.15 -16.32 7.42
C ARG A 94 -1.06 -15.72 6.01
N LYS A 95 -1.48 -16.50 5.02
CA LYS A 95 -1.59 -16.06 3.63
C LYS A 95 -2.82 -15.19 3.45
N ILE A 96 -2.68 -14.16 2.63
CA ILE A 96 -3.74 -13.26 2.20
C ILE A 96 -4.29 -13.74 0.87
N GLU A 97 -5.59 -13.59 0.67
CA GLU A 97 -6.26 -13.95 -0.58
C GLU A 97 -5.83 -13.04 -1.74
N SER A 98 -5.67 -13.62 -2.93
CA SER A 98 -5.24 -12.86 -4.12
C SER A 98 -6.28 -11.84 -4.59
N SER A 99 -7.57 -12.10 -4.34
CA SER A 99 -8.68 -11.16 -4.58
C SER A 99 -8.44 -9.87 -3.80
N LEU A 100 -8.15 -9.98 -2.51
CA LEU A 100 -7.90 -8.84 -1.64
C LEU A 100 -6.65 -8.07 -2.06
N LEU A 101 -5.57 -8.74 -2.47
CA LEU A 101 -4.37 -8.05 -3.00
C LEU A 101 -4.70 -7.21 -4.25
N LYS A 102 -5.46 -7.77 -5.19
CA LYS A 102 -5.89 -7.08 -6.41
C LYS A 102 -6.77 -5.88 -6.09
N GLU A 103 -7.71 -6.05 -5.17
CA GLU A 103 -8.60 -4.98 -4.73
C GLU A 103 -7.83 -3.86 -4.03
N THR A 104 -6.93 -4.20 -3.09
CA THR A 104 -6.08 -3.21 -2.41
C THR A 104 -5.20 -2.45 -3.40
N ARG A 105 -4.58 -3.14 -4.37
CA ARG A 105 -3.78 -2.50 -5.42
C ARG A 105 -4.62 -1.51 -6.22
N LYS A 106 -5.81 -1.93 -6.68
CA LYS A 106 -6.73 -1.09 -7.45
C LYS A 106 -7.16 0.14 -6.65
N ASN A 107 -7.56 -0.04 -5.39
CA ASN A 107 -8.00 1.06 -4.54
C ASN A 107 -6.89 2.09 -4.33
N LEU A 108 -5.65 1.65 -4.16
CA LEU A 108 -4.49 2.52 -4.02
C LEU A 108 -4.22 3.31 -5.31
N THR A 109 -4.20 2.62 -6.46
CA THR A 109 -3.97 3.27 -7.76
C THR A 109 -5.06 4.26 -8.11
N ASP A 110 -6.33 3.90 -7.91
CA ASP A 110 -7.46 4.79 -8.19
C ASP A 110 -7.43 6.03 -7.30
N SER A 111 -7.09 5.87 -6.01
CA SER A 111 -7.01 6.97 -5.06
C SER A 111 -5.87 7.94 -5.41
N ALA A 112 -4.70 7.40 -5.81
CA ALA A 112 -3.58 8.21 -6.28
C ALA A 112 -3.91 8.95 -7.58
N TYR A 113 -4.51 8.25 -8.55
CA TYR A 113 -4.95 8.84 -9.81
C TYR A 113 -5.87 10.05 -9.59
N TYR A 114 -6.96 9.88 -8.85
CA TYR A 114 -7.90 10.98 -8.64
C TYR A 114 -7.33 12.13 -7.81
N PHE A 115 -6.39 11.85 -6.91
CA PHE A 115 -5.63 12.90 -6.21
C PHE A 115 -4.77 13.72 -7.19
N LEU A 116 -4.02 13.07 -8.08
CA LEU A 116 -3.20 13.75 -9.09
C LEU A 116 -4.04 14.58 -10.07
N ILE A 117 -5.15 14.00 -10.57
CA ILE A 117 -6.11 14.72 -11.41
C ILE A 117 -6.67 15.95 -10.68
N ARG A 118 -6.94 15.84 -9.37
CA ARG A 118 -7.41 16.97 -8.56
C ARG A 118 -6.38 18.09 -8.49
N ILE A 119 -5.09 17.77 -8.28
CA ILE A 119 -3.98 18.73 -8.23
C ILE A 119 -3.81 19.44 -9.58
N TYR A 120 -3.84 18.69 -10.68
CA TYR A 120 -3.79 19.24 -12.04
C TYR A 120 -4.97 20.17 -12.32
N ASN A 121 -6.19 19.73 -12.00
CA ASN A 121 -7.40 20.53 -12.21
C ASN A 121 -7.43 21.80 -11.33
N SER A 122 -6.69 21.83 -10.21
CA SER A 122 -6.43 23.05 -9.42
C SER A 122 -5.39 23.99 -10.03
N GLY A 123 -4.65 23.55 -11.06
CA GLY A 123 -3.54 24.30 -11.65
C GLY A 123 -2.28 24.36 -10.81
N MET A 124 -2.10 23.42 -9.87
CA MET A 124 -0.88 23.32 -9.05
C MET A 124 0.27 22.65 -9.81
N ILE A 125 -0.05 21.82 -10.80
CA ILE A 125 0.91 21.18 -11.71
C ILE A 125 0.46 21.37 -13.16
N ASP A 126 1.43 21.29 -14.08
CA ASP A 126 1.17 21.23 -15.52
C ASP A 126 0.92 19.79 -15.98
N TYR A 127 0.61 19.63 -17.28
CA TYR A 127 0.32 18.33 -17.86
C TYR A 127 1.55 17.41 -17.87
N THR A 128 2.74 17.94 -18.18
CA THR A 128 4.00 17.20 -18.18
C THR A 128 4.31 16.60 -16.80
N SER A 129 4.10 17.39 -15.75
CA SER A 129 4.29 16.93 -14.37
C SER A 129 3.26 15.87 -13.99
N LEU A 130 1.99 16.04 -14.39
CA LEU A 130 0.96 15.03 -14.19
C LEU A 130 1.33 13.70 -14.87
N GLU A 131 1.76 13.76 -16.14
CA GLU A 131 2.16 12.58 -16.92
C GLU A 131 3.34 11.85 -16.27
N ASN A 132 4.38 12.59 -15.85
CA ASN A 132 5.52 12.01 -15.15
C ASN A 132 5.10 11.29 -13.86
N LEU A 133 4.27 11.94 -13.03
CA LEU A 133 3.81 11.35 -11.76
C LEU A 133 2.91 10.13 -11.98
N CYS A 134 2.05 10.13 -12.99
CA CYS A 134 1.25 8.96 -13.35
C CYS A 134 2.12 7.80 -13.84
N ASN A 135 3.12 8.08 -14.68
CA ASN A 135 4.06 7.07 -15.18
C ASN A 135 4.89 6.43 -14.08
N GLU A 136 5.26 7.18 -13.03
CA GLU A 136 6.03 6.63 -11.88
C GLU A 136 5.31 5.50 -11.13
N ILE A 137 3.98 5.42 -11.25
CA ILE A 137 3.14 4.42 -10.60
C ILE A 137 2.33 3.58 -11.61
N ASP A 138 2.81 3.51 -12.86
CA ASP A 138 2.24 2.73 -13.97
C ASP A 138 0.77 3.05 -14.28
N LEU A 139 0.40 4.34 -14.29
CA LEU A 139 -0.94 4.81 -14.61
C LEU A 139 -0.99 5.59 -15.91
N SER A 140 -2.09 5.42 -16.65
CA SER A 140 -2.42 6.22 -17.84
C SER A 140 -3.45 7.28 -17.48
N ILE A 141 -3.38 8.44 -18.15
CA ILE A 141 -4.32 9.54 -17.96
C ILE A 141 -5.54 9.32 -18.85
N GLU A 142 -6.75 9.35 -18.29
CA GLU A 142 -7.98 9.35 -19.08
C GLU A 142 -8.34 10.79 -19.49
N PRO A 143 -8.36 11.13 -20.80
CA PRO A 143 -8.56 12.51 -21.24
C PRO A 143 -9.86 13.15 -20.77
N LYS A 144 -10.90 12.35 -20.54
CA LYS A 144 -12.22 12.80 -20.05
C LYS A 144 -12.19 13.37 -18.63
N ASP A 145 -11.17 13.03 -17.82
CA ASP A 145 -11.05 13.46 -16.43
C ASP A 145 -10.32 14.82 -16.30
N LEU A 146 -9.73 15.29 -17.40
CA LEU A 146 -9.07 16.59 -17.47
C LEU A 146 -10.11 17.68 -17.70
N LYS A 147 -10.18 18.67 -16.80
CA LYS A 147 -10.96 19.87 -17.06
C LYS A 147 -10.22 20.66 -18.14
N ILE A 148 -10.76 20.69 -19.36
CA ILE A 148 -10.23 21.50 -20.46
C ILE A 148 -10.22 22.95 -19.98
N LYS A 149 -9.02 23.48 -19.73
CA LYS A 149 -8.87 24.91 -19.44
C LYS A 149 -9.02 25.65 -20.76
N ASN A 150 -10.19 26.22 -20.99
CA ASN A 150 -10.30 27.34 -21.93
C ASN A 150 -9.42 28.45 -21.34
N LYS A 151 -8.24 28.63 -21.94
CA LYS A 151 -7.35 29.76 -21.65
C LYS A 151 -8.18 31.04 -21.91
N PRO A 152 -8.31 31.98 -20.96
CA PRO A 152 -8.90 33.28 -21.25
C PRO A 152 -8.06 34.02 -22.30
#